data_AF-M0AH36-F1
#
_entry.id   AF-M0AH36-F1
#
_cell.length_a   1.000
_cell.length_b   1.000
_cell.length_c   1.000
_cell.angle_alpha   90.00
_cell.angle_beta   90.00
_cell.angle_gamma   90.00
#
_symmetry.space_group_name_H-M   'P 1'
#
loop_
_entity.id
_entity.type
_entity.pdbx_description
1 polymer ?
#
loop_
_entity_poly.entity_id
_entity_poly.type
_entity_poly.pdbx_seq_one_letter_code
_entity_poly.pdbx_strand_id
1 'polypeptide(L)'
;MVPFTAGCSEAWFDDPETPAETSTTVTPESYDCSDLSRPEPRPEATSSASTFEDGSAEQSLEPLEYPSTLPDAETTTGAATQYAIEFEQAYRQNALLVEYGEATRAFDLSVTDRQSSPIGADGETNGNVTDASSEETGETNGTESATGSNGTLVSLVYNLTTETTDDNHTKWAVRAVYYVGEVVLRAVYGGVATDPTFDPDPREQTHGELVACLR
;
A
#
# COMPACT_ATOMS: atom_id res chain seq x y z
N MET A 1 46.63 41.73 1.03
CA MET A 1 45.47 42.31 0.33
C MET A 1 45.71 42.09 -1.16
N VAL A 2 45.02 41.12 -1.76
CA VAL A 2 45.13 40.80 -3.20
C VAL A 2 43.70 40.84 -3.74
N PRO A 3 43.37 41.70 -4.72
CA PRO A 3 42.07 41.68 -5.35
C PRO A 3 42.04 40.53 -6.37
N PHE A 4 41.09 39.61 -6.24
CA PHE A 4 40.77 38.69 -7.32
C PHE A 4 39.73 39.35 -8.22
N THR A 5 40.14 39.59 -9.46
CA THR A 5 39.29 40.04 -10.56
C THR A 5 38.37 38.89 -10.98
N ALA A 6 37.06 39.09 -10.86
CA ALA A 6 36.05 38.22 -11.47
C ALA A 6 36.11 38.41 -13.00
N GLY A 7 36.70 37.44 -13.69
CA GLY A 7 36.68 37.32 -15.14
C GLY A 7 35.62 36.30 -15.56
N CYS A 8 34.84 36.68 -16.56
CA CYS A 8 33.72 35.96 -17.14
C CYS A 8 34.08 34.57 -17.72
N SER A 9 33.16 33.62 -17.60
CA SER A 9 32.96 32.57 -18.60
C SER A 9 31.49 32.14 -18.59
N GLU A 10 30.75 32.68 -19.57
CA GLU A 10 29.45 32.17 -20.02
C GLU A 10 29.66 30.89 -20.86
N ALA A 11 28.63 30.04 -20.84
CA ALA A 11 28.33 28.93 -21.76
C ALA A 11 29.20 27.65 -21.69
N TRP A 12 28.61 26.57 -21.15
CA TRP A 12 28.99 25.19 -21.50
C TRP A 12 28.06 24.07 -20.95
N PHE A 13 27.11 24.31 -20.04
CA PHE A 13 26.16 23.24 -19.67
C PHE A 13 24.89 23.37 -20.50
N ASP A 14 24.89 22.63 -21.61
CA ASP A 14 23.71 22.08 -22.26
C ASP A 14 22.65 21.68 -21.23
N ASP A 15 21.40 21.99 -21.59
CA ASP A 15 20.14 21.51 -21.05
C ASP A 15 20.30 20.15 -20.34
N PRO A 16 20.02 20.02 -19.02
CA PRO A 16 19.74 18.70 -18.51
C PRO A 16 18.44 18.29 -19.19
N GLU A 17 18.54 17.42 -20.20
CA GLU A 17 17.42 16.66 -20.74
C GLU A 17 16.54 16.29 -19.55
N THR A 18 15.40 16.98 -19.44
CA THR A 18 14.40 16.65 -18.44
C THR A 18 14.11 15.19 -18.69
N PRO A 19 14.40 14.26 -17.75
CA PRO A 19 13.99 12.89 -17.96
C PRO A 19 12.50 12.99 -18.21
N ALA A 20 12.09 12.61 -19.43
CA ALA A 20 10.68 12.46 -19.73
C ALA A 20 10.19 11.54 -18.62
N GLU A 21 9.39 12.07 -17.70
CA GLU A 21 8.69 11.29 -16.72
C GLU A 21 7.72 10.46 -17.54
N THR A 22 8.21 9.33 -18.03
CA THR A 22 7.38 8.23 -18.50
C THR A 22 6.74 7.68 -17.25
N SER A 23 5.77 8.44 -16.73
CA SER A 23 4.69 7.94 -15.90
C SER A 23 4.00 6.92 -16.78
N THR A 24 4.57 5.71 -16.77
CA THR A 24 4.16 4.62 -17.63
C THR A 24 2.90 4.14 -16.97
N THR A 25 1.76 4.66 -17.43
CA THR A 25 0.45 4.23 -16.98
C THR A 25 0.38 2.72 -17.16
N VAL A 26 0.37 2.01 -16.04
CA VAL A 26 0.51 0.56 -16.02
C VAL A 26 -0.83 -0.04 -16.44
N THR A 27 -0.84 -0.74 -17.57
CA THR A 27 -2.05 -1.41 -18.07
C THR A 27 -2.19 -2.78 -17.41
N PRO A 28 -3.42 -3.32 -17.24
CA PRO A 28 -3.64 -4.64 -16.62
C PRO A 28 -2.86 -5.78 -17.30
N GLU A 29 -2.59 -5.68 -18.60
CA GLU A 29 -1.85 -6.68 -19.38
C GLU A 29 -0.31 -6.54 -19.24
N SER A 30 0.16 -5.50 -18.57
CA SER A 30 1.58 -5.21 -18.32
C SER A 30 2.07 -5.67 -16.95
N TYR A 31 1.20 -6.27 -16.12
CA TYR A 31 1.60 -6.76 -14.80
C TYR A 31 2.28 -8.14 -14.91
N ASP A 32 3.58 -8.19 -14.62
CA ASP A 32 4.28 -9.45 -14.37
C ASP A 32 3.99 -9.93 -12.94
N CYS A 33 3.12 -10.92 -12.83
CA CYS A 33 2.71 -11.52 -11.56
C CYS A 33 3.70 -12.53 -10.99
N SER A 34 4.93 -12.58 -11.53
CA SER A 34 5.99 -13.46 -11.06
C SER A 34 6.74 -12.87 -9.85
N ASP A 35 6.75 -11.55 -9.69
CA ASP A 35 7.45 -10.82 -8.62
C ASP A 35 6.49 -10.40 -7.49
N LEU A 36 5.80 -11.38 -6.90
CA LEU A 36 4.92 -11.13 -5.75
C LEU A 36 5.71 -11.03 -4.44
N SER A 37 5.65 -9.87 -3.82
CA SER A 37 6.24 -9.64 -2.50
C SER A 37 5.20 -9.83 -1.41
N ARG A 38 5.01 -11.10 -1.00
CA ARG A 38 4.08 -11.45 0.06
C ARG A 38 4.71 -12.43 1.04
N PRO A 39 4.70 -12.15 2.36
CA PRO A 39 5.16 -13.08 3.38
C PRO A 39 4.36 -14.39 3.35
N GLU A 40 5.01 -15.50 3.02
CA GLU A 40 4.39 -16.83 3.05
C GLU A 40 4.90 -17.60 4.27
N PRO A 41 4.10 -17.71 5.35
CA PRO A 41 4.52 -18.41 6.56
C PRO A 41 4.63 -19.90 6.27
N ARG A 42 5.63 -20.57 6.88
CA ARG A 42 5.83 -22.00 6.72
C ARG A 42 4.61 -22.73 7.32
N PRO A 43 4.03 -23.74 6.65
CA PRO A 43 2.87 -24.47 7.15
C PRO A 43 3.13 -25.17 8.50
N GLU A 44 4.39 -25.40 8.89
CA GLU A 44 4.75 -25.98 10.19
C GLU A 44 4.74 -24.97 11.35
N ALA A 45 4.53 -23.67 11.09
CA ALA A 45 4.25 -22.69 12.14
C ALA A 45 2.89 -22.93 12.82
N THR A 46 2.09 -23.88 12.33
CA THR A 46 0.81 -24.29 12.91
C THR A 46 1.02 -25.07 14.21
N SER A 47 0.54 -24.50 15.31
CA SER A 47 -0.09 -25.19 16.43
C SER A 47 0.53 -26.52 16.87
N SER A 48 1.72 -26.46 17.47
CA SER A 48 2.05 -27.38 18.56
C SER A 48 1.54 -26.76 19.86
N ALA A 49 0.21 -26.80 20.08
CA ALA A 49 -0.39 -26.37 21.34
C ALA A 49 0.13 -27.30 22.46
N SER A 50 1.23 -26.89 23.07
CA SER A 50 1.80 -27.58 24.21
C SER A 50 0.95 -27.19 25.41
N THR A 51 0.09 -28.12 25.84
CA THR A 51 -0.65 -27.95 27.09
C THR A 51 0.34 -28.17 28.23
N PHE A 52 0.67 -27.13 28.99
CA PHE A 52 1.45 -27.31 30.21
C PHE A 52 0.65 -28.09 31.25
N GLU A 53 1.33 -28.74 32.20
CA GLU A 53 0.69 -29.52 33.28
C GLU A 53 -0.23 -28.66 34.19
N ASP A 54 -0.13 -27.33 34.12
CA ASP A 54 -1.01 -26.37 34.81
C ASP A 54 -2.30 -26.05 34.02
N GLY A 55 -2.47 -26.61 32.82
CA GLY A 55 -3.65 -26.39 31.96
C GLY A 55 -3.62 -25.10 31.15
N SER A 56 -2.55 -24.31 31.24
CA SER A 56 -2.33 -23.15 30.37
C SER A 56 -1.83 -23.61 29.01
N ALA A 57 -2.57 -23.29 27.94
CA ALA A 57 -2.13 -23.51 26.57
C ALA A 57 -1.22 -22.35 26.14
N GLU A 58 0.01 -22.66 25.75
CA GLU A 58 0.77 -21.76 24.89
C GLU A 58 0.14 -21.82 23.49
N GLN A 59 -0.73 -20.86 23.21
CA GLN A 59 -1.31 -20.70 21.89
C GLN A 59 -0.26 -20.04 21.00
N SER A 60 0.35 -20.82 20.11
CA SER A 60 1.09 -20.27 18.97
C SER A 60 0.09 -19.71 17.97
N LEU A 61 0.36 -18.52 17.45
CA LEU A 61 -0.47 -17.88 16.44
C LEU A 61 -0.47 -18.69 15.13
N GLU A 62 -1.65 -18.91 14.55
CA GLU A 62 -1.78 -19.61 13.28
C GLU A 62 -1.61 -18.64 12.10
N PRO A 63 -1.06 -19.08 10.95
CA PRO A 63 -1.08 -18.31 9.72
C PRO A 63 -2.49 -17.83 9.33
N LEU A 64 -2.59 -16.60 8.84
CA LEU A 64 -3.84 -16.08 8.29
C LEU A 64 -3.85 -16.23 6.76
N GLU A 65 -4.96 -16.71 6.20
CA GLU A 65 -5.12 -16.79 4.76
C GLU A 65 -5.32 -15.39 4.17
N TYR A 66 -4.64 -15.12 3.05
CA TYR A 66 -4.85 -13.87 2.31
C TYR A 66 -6.21 -13.88 1.61
N PRO A 67 -6.92 -12.74 1.56
CA PRO A 67 -8.18 -12.67 0.83
C PRO A 67 -7.92 -13.00 -0.66
N SER A 68 -8.65 -13.98 -1.18
CA SER A 68 -8.42 -14.55 -2.51
C SER A 68 -9.23 -13.90 -3.62
N THR A 69 -10.22 -13.08 -3.28
CA THR A 69 -11.11 -12.42 -4.24
C THR A 69 -10.94 -10.91 -4.11
N LEU A 70 -10.40 -10.27 -5.14
CA LEU A 70 -10.46 -8.82 -5.25
C LEU A 70 -11.92 -8.38 -5.43
N PRO A 71 -12.29 -7.22 -4.88
CA PRO A 71 -13.51 -6.56 -5.27
C PRO A 71 -13.46 -6.22 -6.78
N ASP A 72 -14.58 -6.35 -7.51
CA ASP A 72 -14.68 -6.06 -8.97
C ASP A 72 -14.14 -4.66 -9.37
N ALA A 73 -13.82 -4.42 -10.64
CA ALA A 73 -13.33 -3.11 -11.13
C ALA A 73 -14.29 -1.93 -10.82
N GLU A 74 -15.58 -2.20 -10.69
CA GLU A 74 -16.64 -1.24 -10.33
C GLU A 74 -16.86 -1.15 -8.81
N THR A 75 -15.88 -1.59 -8.03
CA THR A 75 -16.01 -1.72 -6.58
C THR A 75 -16.31 -0.39 -5.93
N THR A 76 -17.36 -0.40 -5.12
CA THR A 76 -17.61 0.68 -4.18
C THR A 76 -16.41 0.82 -3.26
N THR A 77 -15.94 2.05 -3.07
CA THR A 77 -14.81 2.42 -2.21
C THR A 77 -14.76 1.66 -0.86
N GLY A 78 -15.92 1.35 -0.28
CA GLY A 78 -16.03 0.56 0.96
C GLY A 78 -15.54 -0.89 0.86
N ALA A 79 -15.80 -1.61 -0.23
CA ALA A 79 -15.34 -2.99 -0.41
C ALA A 79 -13.85 -3.06 -0.70
N ALA A 80 -13.28 -2.10 -1.45
CA ALA A 80 -11.84 -1.96 -1.61
C ALA A 80 -11.15 -1.67 -0.27
N THR A 81 -11.77 -0.82 0.55
CA THR A 81 -11.26 -0.51 1.90
C THR A 81 -11.27 -1.76 2.78
N GLN A 82 -12.37 -2.53 2.79
CA GLN A 82 -12.49 -3.75 3.59
C GLN A 82 -11.44 -4.79 3.16
N TYR A 83 -11.28 -5.00 1.86
CA TYR A 83 -10.28 -5.92 1.32
C TYR A 83 -8.86 -5.53 1.74
N ALA A 84 -8.50 -4.23 1.65
CA ALA A 84 -7.18 -3.75 2.08
C ALA A 84 -6.92 -3.98 3.58
N ILE A 85 -7.95 -3.87 4.43
CA ILE A 85 -7.83 -4.14 5.87
C ILE A 85 -7.57 -5.63 6.12
N GLU A 86 -8.34 -6.52 5.51
CA GLU A 86 -8.17 -7.97 5.64
C GLU A 86 -6.80 -8.41 5.10
N PHE A 87 -6.40 -7.84 3.97
CA PHE A 87 -5.08 -8.08 3.39
C PHE A 87 -3.96 -7.62 4.32
N GLU A 88 -4.03 -6.40 4.87
CA GLU A 88 -3.03 -5.86 5.80
C GLU A 88 -2.91 -6.74 7.05
N GLN A 89 -4.04 -7.20 7.59
CA GLN A 89 -4.06 -8.08 8.75
C GLN A 89 -3.30 -9.37 8.47
N ALA A 90 -3.61 -10.03 7.34
CA ALA A 90 -2.92 -11.25 6.93
C ALA A 90 -1.43 -10.98 6.66
N TYR A 91 -1.12 -9.88 5.98
CA TYR A 91 0.25 -9.48 5.66
C TYR A 91 1.12 -9.34 6.91
N ARG A 92 0.64 -8.60 7.92
CA ARG A 92 1.40 -8.32 9.15
C ARG A 92 1.51 -9.52 10.06
N GLN A 93 0.45 -10.29 10.21
CA GLN A 93 0.48 -11.51 11.02
C GLN A 93 1.43 -12.54 10.40
N ASN A 94 1.35 -12.75 9.09
CA ASN A 94 2.21 -13.68 8.38
C ASN A 94 3.67 -13.22 8.36
N ALA A 95 3.93 -11.91 8.22
CA ALA A 95 5.28 -11.36 8.38
C ALA A 95 5.85 -11.65 9.78
N LEU A 96 5.04 -11.49 10.83
CA LEU A 96 5.45 -11.77 12.20
C LEU A 96 5.77 -13.27 12.38
N LEU A 97 4.96 -14.15 11.82
CA LEU A 97 5.19 -15.60 11.84
C LEU A 97 6.42 -16.02 11.03
N VAL A 98 6.72 -15.35 9.92
CA VAL A 98 7.95 -15.58 9.15
C VAL A 98 9.19 -15.16 9.97
N GLU A 99 9.10 -14.05 10.71
CA GLU A 99 10.21 -13.51 11.48
C GLU A 99 10.46 -14.26 12.79
N TYR A 100 9.40 -14.55 13.56
CA TYR A 100 9.51 -15.08 14.93
C TYR A 100 9.02 -16.52 15.09
N GLY A 101 8.27 -17.06 14.12
CA GLY A 101 7.77 -18.44 14.15
C GLY A 101 7.04 -18.80 15.44
N GLU A 102 7.48 -19.87 16.09
CA GLU A 102 6.89 -20.41 17.33
C GLU A 102 6.99 -19.45 18.53
N ALA A 103 7.89 -18.46 18.49
CA ALA A 103 8.00 -17.46 19.55
C ALA A 103 6.81 -16.47 19.53
N THR A 104 6.01 -16.45 18.47
CA THR A 104 4.85 -15.54 18.34
C THR A 104 3.71 -15.96 19.28
N ARG A 105 3.24 -15.02 20.10
CA ARG A 105 2.19 -15.25 21.12
C ARG A 105 0.90 -14.50 20.82
N ALA A 106 0.99 -13.22 20.52
CA ALA A 106 -0.18 -12.39 20.24
C ALA A 106 0.09 -11.40 19.10
N PHE A 107 -0.99 -11.06 18.40
CA PHE A 107 -1.02 -10.13 17.29
C PHE A 107 -2.36 -9.41 17.33
N ASP A 108 -2.32 -8.08 17.31
CA ASP A 108 -3.49 -7.22 17.22
C ASP A 108 -3.20 -6.07 16.26
N LEU A 109 -4.10 -5.88 15.30
CA LEU A 109 -4.09 -4.74 14.39
C LEU A 109 -5.38 -3.96 14.56
N SER A 110 -5.25 -2.71 14.96
CA SER A 110 -6.38 -1.80 15.14
C SER A 110 -6.28 -0.62 14.20
N VAL A 111 -7.14 -0.58 13.18
CA VAL A 111 -7.26 0.56 12.26
C VAL A 111 -7.80 1.77 13.01
N THR A 112 -7.01 2.84 13.07
CA THR A 112 -7.36 4.08 13.77
C THR A 112 -7.97 5.10 12.84
N ASP A 113 -7.53 5.15 11.58
CA ASP A 113 -8.09 6.02 10.56
C ASP A 113 -7.93 5.41 9.16
N ARG A 114 -8.77 5.84 8.22
CA ARG A 114 -8.73 5.37 6.84
C ARG A 114 -9.30 6.39 5.87
N GLN A 115 -8.70 6.46 4.70
CA GLN A 115 -9.20 7.25 3.58
C GLN A 115 -9.18 6.39 2.33
N SER A 116 -10.17 6.58 1.46
CA SER A 116 -10.21 5.91 0.18
C SER A 116 -10.84 6.78 -0.89
N SER A 117 -10.33 6.65 -2.12
CA SER A 117 -10.75 7.48 -3.26
C SER A 117 -10.75 6.63 -4.53
N PRO A 118 -11.84 6.69 -5.32
CA PRO A 118 -11.89 6.01 -6.61
C PRO A 118 -10.99 6.72 -7.62
N ILE A 119 -10.35 5.93 -8.46
CA ILE A 119 -9.57 6.38 -9.61
C ILE A 119 -10.44 6.21 -10.85
N GLY A 120 -10.68 7.31 -11.56
CA GLY A 120 -11.40 7.30 -12.84
C GLY A 120 -10.58 6.69 -13.97
N ALA A 121 -11.24 6.39 -15.09
CA ALA A 121 -10.61 5.89 -16.31
C ALA A 121 -9.62 6.89 -16.96
N ASP A 122 -9.61 8.14 -16.52
CA ASP A 122 -8.65 9.19 -16.88
C ASP A 122 -7.43 9.27 -15.93
N GLY A 123 -7.40 8.44 -14.88
CA GLY A 123 -6.32 8.43 -13.89
C GLY A 123 -6.45 9.53 -12.83
N GLU A 124 -7.49 10.36 -12.89
CA GLU A 124 -7.76 11.39 -11.90
C GLU A 124 -8.32 10.77 -10.61
N THR A 125 -7.73 11.17 -9.48
CA THR A 125 -8.28 10.87 -8.15
C THR A 125 -9.47 11.79 -7.96
N ASN A 126 -10.68 11.25 -7.94
CA ASN A 126 -11.87 12.04 -7.61
C ASN A 126 -11.79 12.38 -6.12
N GLY A 127 -11.14 13.50 -5.83
CA GLY A 127 -11.07 14.11 -4.52
C GLY A 127 -12.47 14.23 -3.95
N ASN A 128 -12.66 13.68 -2.75
CA ASN A 128 -13.91 13.68 -2.01
C ASN A 128 -14.67 15.02 -2.16
N VAL A 129 -15.77 15.02 -2.92
CA VAL A 129 -16.67 16.15 -3.07
C VAL A 129 -17.46 16.29 -1.77
N THR A 130 -16.95 17.11 -0.85
CA THR A 130 -17.82 17.78 0.12
C THR A 130 -18.56 18.91 -0.61
N ASP A 131 -19.87 18.76 -0.69
CA ASP A 131 -20.86 19.69 -1.26
C ASP A 131 -20.54 21.16 -0.93
N ALA A 132 -20.08 21.92 -1.92
CA ALA A 132 -20.10 23.38 -1.91
C ALA A 132 -20.12 23.87 -3.36
N SER A 133 -21.24 24.49 -3.72
CA SER A 133 -21.52 25.12 -5.01
C SER A 133 -20.33 25.81 -5.65
N SER A 134 -20.07 25.53 -6.92
CA SER A 134 -19.59 26.54 -7.87
C SER A 134 -19.92 26.10 -9.29
N GLU A 135 -20.82 26.85 -9.91
CA GLU A 135 -21.00 26.93 -11.35
C GLU A 135 -19.72 27.55 -11.96
N GLU A 136 -19.05 26.90 -12.91
CA GLU A 136 -18.64 27.55 -14.15
C GLU A 136 -18.11 26.55 -15.19
N THR A 137 -18.24 27.00 -16.44
CA THR A 137 -18.09 26.36 -17.74
C THR A 137 -16.66 26.03 -18.16
N GLY A 138 -16.49 24.97 -18.96
CA GLY A 138 -15.26 24.76 -19.74
C GLY A 138 -15.38 23.61 -20.74
N GLU A 139 -15.80 23.92 -21.97
CA GLU A 139 -15.60 23.06 -23.13
C GLU A 139 -14.10 22.83 -23.35
N THR A 140 -13.64 21.57 -23.38
CA THR A 140 -12.41 21.19 -24.10
C THR A 140 -12.59 19.89 -24.86
N ASN A 141 -12.09 19.94 -26.08
CA ASN A 141 -12.25 19.01 -27.19
C ASN A 141 -10.91 18.27 -27.32
N GLY A 142 -10.92 16.93 -27.32
CA GLY A 142 -9.68 16.14 -27.42
C GLY A 142 -9.81 14.72 -26.87
N THR A 143 -10.71 13.93 -27.45
CA THR A 143 -10.85 12.50 -27.16
C THR A 143 -9.65 11.73 -27.73
N GLU A 144 -8.63 11.54 -26.90
CA GLU A 144 -7.79 10.35 -26.96
C GLU A 144 -8.06 9.60 -25.65
N SER A 145 -8.88 8.55 -25.73
CA SER A 145 -9.22 7.70 -24.60
C SER A 145 -7.96 7.09 -23.99
N ALA A 146 -7.44 7.74 -22.95
CA ALA A 146 -6.62 7.07 -21.95
C ALA A 146 -7.48 5.96 -21.35
N THR A 147 -7.09 4.71 -21.56
CA THR A 147 -7.73 3.57 -20.89
C THR A 147 -7.04 3.43 -19.53
N GLY A 148 -7.28 4.41 -18.64
CA GLY A 148 -6.81 4.36 -17.27
C GLY A 148 -7.51 3.22 -16.54
N SER A 149 -6.75 2.47 -15.77
CA SER A 149 -7.25 1.31 -15.03
C SER A 149 -8.16 1.76 -13.89
N ASN A 150 -9.43 1.34 -13.94
CA ASN A 150 -10.37 1.50 -12.84
C ASN A 150 -9.81 0.86 -11.56
N GLY A 151 -9.91 1.57 -10.44
CA GLY A 151 -9.44 1.09 -9.15
C GLY A 151 -9.73 2.05 -8.02
N THR A 152 -9.32 1.69 -6.81
CA THR A 152 -9.49 2.51 -5.61
C THR A 152 -8.16 2.64 -4.88
N LEU A 153 -7.78 3.87 -4.55
CA LEU A 153 -6.71 4.13 -3.57
C LEU A 153 -7.28 3.99 -2.16
N VAL A 154 -6.54 3.32 -1.28
CA VAL A 154 -6.89 3.12 0.12
C VAL A 154 -5.67 3.42 0.98
N SER A 155 -5.76 4.42 1.86
CA SER A 155 -4.76 4.68 2.90
C SER A 155 -5.30 4.21 4.24
N LEU A 156 -4.54 3.38 4.93
CA LEU A 156 -4.83 2.89 6.27
C LEU A 156 -3.82 3.47 7.27
N VAL A 157 -4.31 3.96 8.41
CA VAL A 157 -3.50 4.25 9.59
C VAL A 157 -3.95 3.32 10.70
N TYR A 158 -3.02 2.59 11.30
CA TYR A 158 -3.32 1.59 12.33
C TYR A 158 -2.25 1.52 13.41
N ASN A 159 -2.67 0.98 14.56
CA ASN A 159 -1.75 0.54 15.60
C ASN A 159 -1.55 -0.97 15.48
N LEU A 160 -0.33 -1.41 15.76
CA LEU A 160 0.07 -2.81 15.71
C LEU A 160 0.67 -3.20 17.06
N THR A 161 0.05 -4.15 17.74
CA THR A 161 0.58 -4.76 18.97
C THR A 161 0.99 -6.20 18.68
N THR A 162 2.22 -6.54 19.03
CA THR A 162 2.80 -7.87 18.78
C THR A 162 3.49 -8.37 20.03
N GLU A 163 3.18 -9.60 20.43
CA GLU A 163 3.79 -10.24 21.58
C GLU A 163 4.54 -11.49 21.13
N THR A 164 5.76 -11.63 21.62
CA THR A 164 6.61 -12.81 21.48
C THR A 164 6.98 -13.36 22.85
N THR A 165 7.62 -14.52 22.92
CA THR A 165 8.10 -15.10 24.18
C THR A 165 9.04 -14.17 24.95
N ASP A 166 9.85 -13.37 24.27
CA ASP A 166 10.91 -12.57 24.88
C ASP A 166 10.58 -11.07 24.95
N ASP A 167 9.63 -10.58 24.14
CA ASP A 167 9.35 -9.15 24.01
C ASP A 167 7.88 -8.87 23.62
N ASN A 168 7.41 -7.69 23.97
CA ASN A 168 6.12 -7.14 23.54
C ASN A 168 6.34 -5.73 22.98
N HIS A 169 5.90 -5.53 21.75
CA HIS A 169 6.07 -4.29 21.02
C HIS A 169 4.73 -3.72 20.58
N THR A 170 4.57 -2.40 20.74
CA THR A 170 3.47 -1.66 20.14
C THR A 170 4.03 -0.60 19.20
N LYS A 171 3.65 -0.67 17.92
CA LYS A 171 3.88 0.36 16.92
C LYS A 171 2.60 1.17 16.76
N TRP A 172 2.73 2.48 16.79
CA TRP A 172 1.61 3.40 16.72
C TRP A 172 1.59 4.10 15.37
N ALA A 173 0.39 4.40 14.88
CA ALA A 173 0.16 5.25 13.71
C ALA A 173 0.96 4.78 12.48
N VAL A 174 1.04 3.46 12.27
CA VAL A 174 1.66 2.88 11.09
C VAL A 174 0.76 3.13 9.89
N ARG A 175 1.34 3.59 8.78
CA ARG A 175 0.60 3.85 7.54
C ARG A 175 0.96 2.87 6.43
N ALA A 176 -0.07 2.39 5.75
CA ALA A 176 0.03 1.64 4.50
C ALA A 176 -0.92 2.24 3.46
N VAL A 177 -0.44 2.38 2.23
CA VAL A 177 -1.22 2.92 1.11
C VAL A 177 -1.32 1.87 0.04
N TYR A 178 -2.54 1.61 -0.42
CA TYR A 178 -2.88 0.55 -1.36
C TYR A 178 -3.51 1.12 -2.63
N TYR A 179 -3.16 0.56 -3.77
CA TYR A 179 -3.96 0.63 -4.99
C TYR A 179 -4.64 -0.72 -5.21
N VAL A 180 -5.97 -0.73 -5.10
CA VAL A 180 -6.83 -1.88 -5.35
C VAL A 180 -7.35 -1.75 -6.77
N GLY A 181 -6.68 -2.41 -7.72
CA GLY A 181 -7.12 -2.50 -9.12
C GLY A 181 -7.94 -3.76 -9.39
N GLU A 182 -8.39 -3.92 -10.63
CA GLU A 182 -9.15 -5.10 -11.07
C GLU A 182 -8.36 -6.41 -10.96
N VAL A 183 -7.05 -6.38 -11.25
CA VAL A 183 -6.20 -7.57 -11.38
C VAL A 183 -4.99 -7.59 -10.43
N VAL A 184 -4.71 -6.47 -9.76
CA VAL A 184 -3.52 -6.32 -8.92
C VAL A 184 -3.79 -5.52 -7.65
N LEU A 185 -2.99 -5.81 -6.62
CA LEU A 185 -2.85 -5.01 -5.43
C LEU A 185 -1.40 -4.52 -5.32
N ARG A 186 -1.23 -3.20 -5.27
CA ARG A 186 0.06 -2.58 -4.95
C ARG A 186 0.01 -1.87 -3.62
N ALA A 187 1.12 -1.90 -2.90
CA ALA A 187 1.24 -1.28 -1.59
C ALA A 187 2.50 -0.45 -1.45
N VAL A 188 2.40 0.66 -0.72
CA VAL A 188 3.55 1.33 -0.11
C VAL A 188 3.42 1.18 1.40
N TYR A 189 4.47 0.63 2.00
CA TYR A 189 4.62 0.59 3.44
C TYR A 189 5.57 1.72 3.86
N GLY A 190 5.06 2.73 4.56
CA GLY A 190 5.80 3.98 4.69
C GLY A 190 5.43 4.81 5.92
N GLY A 191 6.05 4.48 7.05
CA GLY A 191 6.28 5.39 8.16
C GLY A 191 5.20 5.46 9.24
N VAL A 192 5.49 6.30 10.24
CA VAL A 192 4.55 6.71 11.29
C VAL A 192 3.86 7.98 10.82
N ALA A 193 2.53 7.97 10.76
CA ALA A 193 1.73 9.10 10.31
C ALA A 193 0.41 9.16 11.06
N THR A 194 0.05 10.36 11.50
CA THR A 194 -1.21 10.60 12.21
C THR A 194 -2.44 10.56 11.31
N ASP A 195 -2.25 10.84 10.01
CA ASP A 195 -3.34 11.03 9.06
C ASP A 195 -3.13 10.17 7.80
N PRO A 196 -4.21 9.65 7.20
CA PRO A 196 -4.16 8.94 5.94
C PRO A 196 -3.80 9.91 4.81
N THR A 197 -2.97 9.44 3.88
CA THR A 197 -2.58 10.17 2.67
C THR A 197 -2.23 9.17 1.58
N PHE A 198 -2.33 9.60 0.33
CA PHE A 198 -1.96 8.79 -0.83
C PHE A 198 -0.53 9.05 -1.31
N ASP A 199 0.27 9.78 -0.54
CA ASP A 199 1.67 10.08 -0.84
C ASP A 199 2.65 9.16 -0.03
N PRO A 200 3.53 8.41 -0.71
CA PRO A 200 3.69 8.30 -2.16
C PRO A 200 2.63 7.38 -2.80
N ASP A 201 2.33 7.60 -4.09
CA ASP A 201 1.30 6.86 -4.81
C ASP A 201 1.76 5.41 -5.11
N PRO A 202 1.02 4.37 -4.63
CA PRO A 202 1.35 2.97 -4.87
C PRO A 202 1.26 2.53 -6.35
N ARG A 203 0.70 3.35 -7.24
CA ARG A 203 0.69 3.09 -8.69
C ARG A 203 2.04 3.34 -9.33
N GLU A 204 2.88 4.20 -8.74
CA GLU A 204 4.21 4.49 -9.26
C GLU A 204 5.15 3.30 -9.00
N GLN A 205 5.74 2.74 -10.06
CA GLN A 205 6.59 1.55 -9.96
C GLN A 205 7.82 1.74 -9.06
N THR A 206 8.28 2.97 -8.90
CA THR A 206 9.41 3.35 -8.04
C THR A 206 9.07 3.27 -6.55
N HIS A 207 7.78 3.28 -6.19
CA HIS A 207 7.33 3.35 -4.80
C HIS A 207 6.45 2.17 -4.40
N GLY A 208 5.52 1.76 -5.26
CA GLY A 208 4.54 0.71 -4.98
C GLY A 208 5.05 -0.70 -5.30
N GLU A 209 5.08 -1.54 -4.28
CA GLU A 209 5.40 -2.96 -4.38
C GLU A 209 4.16 -3.78 -4.76
N LEU A 210 4.33 -4.78 -5.62
CA LEU A 210 3.26 -5.70 -6.01
C LEU A 210 3.09 -6.78 -4.94
N VAL A 211 1.98 -6.73 -4.20
CA VAL A 211 1.74 -7.59 -3.04
C VAL A 211 0.66 -8.66 -3.29
N ALA A 212 -0.16 -8.48 -4.32
CA ALA A 212 -1.03 -9.53 -4.83
C ALA A 212 -1.27 -9.38 -6.33
N CYS A 213 -1.31 -10.51 -7.02
CA CYS A 213 -1.86 -10.66 -8.37
C CYS A 213 -2.96 -11.69 -8.31
N LEU A 214 -4.07 -11.42 -8.99
CA LEU A 214 -5.22 -12.31 -8.98
C LEU A 214 -5.68 -12.52 -10.42
N ARG A 215 -5.95 -13.78 -10.74
CA ARG A 215 -6.30 -14.28 -12.08
C ARG A 215 -7.78 -14.59 -12.18
#